data_AF-A0A2V6GL80-F1
#
_entry.id   AF-A0A2V6GL80-F1
#
_cell.length_a   1.000
_cell.length_b   1.000
_cell.length_c   1.000
_cell.angle_alpha   90.00
_cell.angle_beta   90.00
_cell.angle_gamma   90.00
#
_symmetry.space_group_name_H-M   'P 1'
#
loop_
_entity.id
_entity.type
_entity.pdbx_description
1 polymer ?
#
loop_
_entity_poly.entity_id
_entity_poly.type
_entity_poly.pdbx_seq_one_letter_code
_entity_poly.pdbx_strand_id
1 'polypeptide(L)'
;MSWWRPLSIALWAIFLAPLVSAQNYQGRELVKATLLADTSAIVPRKPFTAGLFLRMAPGWHTYWKFSGDAGLPTEIKWKLPPGWKAGEIEWPIPLKTNDPGDIQTYGYQDEILLMQEITPPAKIDTSPVRLSAEANWLVCEKICIPGGASLELELPTSTAAAPKNTDLFARYRRLLSQKFPDSKTATVTWNRTAFDLHLKIVNENLANYPTIDFYPLPQGNIVVGHPTVASRKPNEIIFRIPIESPDKNLSAMPGLIVFSKFSNGNDRMAWQLETPTIAAAQAAQPARGIFTFLLFGFVGGFILNLMPCVLPVISLKIFGFIQQAGQGRQKIFRSGLAFTAGIFAWFLALALLLIALKAGGRDVTWGGFQFTNAYFVLGLSVIVLVFALNLFGVFEVSLPQRMTRGLLASSERKDNLGSFLQGLFATVLATPCTAPFLGTALGFAFTQSPIIILSMFVAVAAGMSAPY
;
A
#
# COMPACT_ATOMS: atom_id res chain seq x y z
N MET A 1 -48.39 -2.47 -14.70
CA MET A 1 -47.52 -1.98 -15.80
C MET A 1 -47.68 -0.47 -15.91
N SER A 2 -46.77 0.35 -15.35
CA SER A 2 -46.53 1.76 -15.79
C SER A 2 -45.46 2.52 -14.98
N TRP A 3 -44.88 1.98 -13.90
CA TRP A 3 -43.93 2.73 -13.05
C TRP A 3 -42.43 2.55 -13.35
N TRP A 4 -42.04 1.74 -14.34
CA TRP A 4 -40.63 1.38 -14.59
C TRP A 4 -39.91 2.23 -15.64
N ARG A 5 -40.59 3.15 -16.34
CA ARG A 5 -39.98 3.93 -17.43
C ARG A 5 -39.15 5.17 -17.03
N PRO A 6 -39.32 5.83 -15.86
CA PRO A 6 -38.49 7.00 -15.55
C PRO A 6 -37.11 6.63 -14.96
N LEU A 7 -36.91 5.40 -14.47
CA LEU A 7 -35.63 4.99 -13.86
C LEU A 7 -34.50 4.75 -14.88
N SER A 8 -34.84 4.40 -16.13
CA SER A 8 -33.85 4.04 -17.15
C SER A 8 -33.17 5.24 -17.82
N ILE A 9 -33.75 6.45 -17.74
CA ILE A 9 -33.20 7.65 -18.39
C ILE A 9 -32.18 8.36 -17.47
N ALA A 10 -32.33 8.25 -16.15
CA ALA A 10 -31.37 8.81 -15.19
C ALA A 10 -30.01 8.06 -15.19
N LEU A 11 -29.97 6.82 -15.65
CA LEU A 11 -28.77 5.97 -15.68
C LEU A 11 -27.80 6.30 -16.83
N TRP A 12 -28.21 7.09 -17.82
CA TRP A 12 -27.37 7.42 -18.99
C TRP A 12 -26.66 8.78 -18.90
N ALA A 13 -27.05 9.66 -17.97
CA ALA A 13 -26.49 11.01 -17.87
C ALA A 13 -25.21 11.11 -17.03
N ILE A 14 -24.77 10.04 -16.37
CA ILE A 14 -23.63 10.07 -15.42
C ILE A 14 -22.28 9.73 -16.09
N PHE A 15 -22.28 9.39 -17.39
CA PHE A 15 -21.07 8.86 -18.06
C PHE A 15 -20.12 9.89 -18.68
N LEU A 16 -20.32 11.20 -18.47
CA LEU A 16 -19.44 12.24 -19.00
C LEU A 16 -19.12 13.30 -17.93
N ALA A 17 -18.15 12.98 -17.07
CA ALA A 17 -17.39 13.98 -16.33
C ALA A 17 -15.89 13.71 -16.52
N PRO A 18 -15.06 14.75 -16.77
CA PRO A 18 -13.65 14.58 -17.04
C PRO A 18 -12.91 14.14 -15.77
N LEU A 19 -11.93 13.27 -15.95
CA LEU A 19 -10.95 12.89 -14.94
C LEU A 19 -10.02 14.07 -14.65
N VAL A 20 -10.40 14.90 -13.68
CA VAL A 20 -9.47 15.74 -12.93
C VAL A 20 -9.66 15.42 -11.46
N SER A 21 -8.94 14.41 -10.97
CA SER A 21 -8.88 14.13 -9.53
C SER A 21 -7.83 15.04 -8.90
N ALA A 22 -8.24 16.24 -8.50
CA ALA A 22 -7.59 16.96 -7.42
C ALA A 22 -8.01 16.29 -6.10
N GLN A 23 -7.06 16.11 -5.17
CA GLN A 23 -7.31 15.55 -3.83
C GLN A 23 -8.17 16.49 -2.97
N ASN A 24 -9.48 16.52 -3.24
CA ASN A 24 -10.45 17.27 -2.45
C ASN A 24 -10.99 16.40 -1.32
N TYR A 25 -10.56 16.66 -0.09
CA TYR A 25 -11.18 16.09 1.11
C TYR A 25 -12.03 17.16 1.79
N GLN A 26 -13.32 16.89 1.97
CA GLN A 26 -14.31 17.88 2.42
C GLN A 26 -14.28 19.19 1.60
N GLY A 27 -14.01 19.08 0.30
CA GLY A 27 -13.93 20.24 -0.60
C GLY A 27 -12.65 21.07 -0.48
N ARG A 28 -11.63 20.58 0.22
CA ARG A 28 -10.31 21.25 0.36
C ARG A 28 -9.22 20.43 -0.31
N GLU A 29 -8.37 21.11 -1.07
CA GLU A 29 -7.12 20.55 -1.59
C GLU A 29 -6.16 20.30 -0.41
N LEU A 30 -5.85 19.04 -0.15
CA LEU A 30 -5.00 18.65 0.99
C LEU A 30 -3.52 18.92 0.77
N VAL A 31 -3.06 18.71 -0.47
CA VAL A 31 -1.66 18.92 -0.85
C VAL A 31 -1.63 19.65 -2.17
N LYS A 32 -1.02 20.84 -2.17
CA LYS A 32 -0.70 21.56 -3.41
C LYS A 32 0.69 21.16 -3.88
N ALA A 33 0.75 20.48 -5.01
CA ALA A 33 2.00 20.02 -5.61
C ALA A 33 2.44 20.95 -6.75
N THR A 34 3.73 21.25 -6.84
CA THR A 34 4.29 22.08 -7.91
C THR A 34 5.70 21.62 -8.25
N LEU A 35 6.04 21.61 -9.54
CA LEU A 35 7.39 21.31 -10.00
C LEU A 35 8.19 22.61 -10.16
N LEU A 36 9.39 22.66 -9.58
CA LEU A 36 10.26 23.82 -9.61
C LEU A 36 11.65 23.43 -10.09
N ALA A 37 12.39 24.37 -10.67
CA ALA A 37 13.82 24.22 -10.94
C ALA A 37 14.62 25.32 -10.25
N ASP A 38 15.88 25.03 -9.96
CA ASP A 38 16.84 25.99 -9.40
C ASP A 38 17.46 26.92 -10.45
N THR A 39 17.07 26.76 -11.71
CA THR A 39 17.57 27.49 -12.88
C THR A 39 16.44 28.06 -13.74
N SER A 40 16.71 29.16 -14.42
CA SER A 40 15.77 29.81 -15.35
C SER A 40 15.75 29.17 -16.74
N ALA A 41 16.82 28.45 -17.11
CA ALA A 41 17.01 27.85 -18.42
C ALA A 41 17.90 26.60 -18.34
N ILE A 42 17.79 25.72 -19.33
CA ILE A 42 18.62 24.52 -19.47
C ILE A 42 19.86 24.87 -20.29
N VAL A 43 21.04 24.56 -19.73
CA VAL A 43 22.31 24.60 -20.45
C VAL A 43 22.71 23.16 -20.80
N PRO A 44 22.95 22.82 -22.08
CA PRO A 44 23.36 21.47 -22.47
C PRO A 44 24.56 20.96 -21.67
N ARG A 45 24.57 19.66 -21.33
CA ARG A 45 25.57 18.98 -20.48
C ARG A 45 25.71 19.47 -19.04
N LYS A 46 25.06 20.56 -18.62
CA LYS A 46 25.16 21.08 -17.26
C LYS A 46 23.98 20.56 -16.42
N PRO A 47 24.21 19.73 -15.38
CA PRO A 47 23.15 19.31 -14.49
C PRO A 47 22.51 20.51 -13.78
N PHE A 48 21.23 20.37 -13.47
CA PHE A 48 20.48 21.32 -12.64
C PHE A 48 19.56 20.55 -11.69
N THR A 49 19.04 21.21 -10.67
CA THR A 49 18.15 20.55 -9.70
C THR A 49 16.70 20.90 -10.04
N ALA A 50 15.87 19.87 -10.22
CA ALA A 50 14.43 20.00 -10.20
C ALA A 50 13.88 19.50 -8.87
N GLY A 51 12.80 20.10 -8.38
CA GLY A 51 12.20 19.73 -7.11
C GLY A 51 10.69 19.63 -7.19
N LEU A 52 10.14 18.59 -6.57
CA LEU A 52 8.73 18.50 -6.26
C LEU A 52 8.47 19.24 -4.95
N PHE A 53 7.75 20.36 -5.04
CA PHE A 53 7.34 21.13 -3.88
C PHE A 53 5.92 20.76 -3.48
N LEU A 54 5.77 20.19 -2.28
CA LEU A 54 4.48 19.82 -1.70
C LEU A 54 4.17 20.78 -0.55
N ARG A 55 2.99 21.37 -0.58
CA ARG A 55 2.44 22.16 0.53
C ARG A 55 1.20 21.47 1.07
N MET A 56 1.28 21.02 2.31
CA MET A 56 0.21 20.30 3.01
C MET A 56 -0.71 21.29 3.73
N ALA A 57 -1.98 20.94 3.85
CA ALA A 57 -2.91 21.64 4.72
C ALA A 57 -2.47 21.52 6.20
N PRO A 58 -2.80 22.49 7.07
CA PRO A 58 -2.44 22.42 8.49
C PRO A 58 -2.89 21.12 9.16
N GLY A 59 -1.99 20.49 9.90
CA GLY A 59 -2.22 19.20 10.58
C GLY A 59 -1.98 17.97 9.70
N TRP A 60 -1.83 18.14 8.39
CA TRP A 60 -1.54 17.03 7.47
C TRP A 60 -0.03 16.89 7.24
N HIS A 61 0.40 15.64 7.06
CA HIS A 61 1.81 15.30 6.84
C HIS A 61 2.00 14.27 5.72
N THR A 62 3.21 14.23 5.18
CA THR A 62 3.68 13.23 4.19
C THR A 62 4.90 12.51 4.75
N TYR A 63 5.35 11.45 4.07
CA TYR A 63 6.34 10.55 4.64
C TYR A 63 7.72 10.65 3.99
N TRP A 64 8.71 10.29 4.80
CA TRP A 64 10.09 10.08 4.38
C TRP A 64 10.26 8.73 3.68
N LYS A 65 11.42 8.53 3.03
CA LYS A 65 11.78 7.29 2.31
C LYS A 65 11.59 6.01 3.13
N PHE A 66 11.85 6.08 4.43
CA PHE A 66 11.43 5.07 5.40
C PHE A 66 10.38 5.70 6.31
N SER A 67 9.13 5.30 6.16
CA SER A 67 7.99 5.99 6.79
C SER A 67 7.79 5.64 8.27
N GLY A 68 8.45 4.59 8.77
CA GLY A 68 8.22 4.05 10.12
C GLY A 68 7.13 2.97 10.11
N ASP A 69 6.31 2.94 11.15
CA ASP A 69 5.27 1.90 11.35
C ASP A 69 4.11 2.02 10.37
N ALA A 70 3.87 3.23 9.85
CA ALA A 70 2.80 3.52 8.92
C ALA A 70 3.25 4.58 7.91
N GLY A 71 2.62 4.56 6.73
CA GLY A 71 2.87 5.54 5.68
C GLY A 71 3.45 4.93 4.41
N LEU A 72 3.51 5.75 3.37
CA LEU A 72 4.20 5.43 2.13
C LEU A 72 5.00 6.64 1.65
N PRO A 73 6.25 6.44 1.18
CA PRO A 73 7.08 7.53 0.71
C PRO A 73 6.50 8.16 -0.56
N THR A 74 6.89 9.41 -0.80
CA THR A 74 6.60 10.06 -2.08
C THR A 74 7.44 9.44 -3.20
N GLU A 75 6.79 9.05 -4.28
CA GLU A 75 7.42 8.57 -5.52
C GLU A 75 7.32 9.63 -6.61
N ILE A 76 8.39 9.80 -7.38
CA ILE A 76 8.44 10.72 -8.51
C ILE A 76 8.91 9.94 -9.74
N LYS A 77 8.02 9.76 -10.71
CA LYS A 77 8.32 9.10 -11.99
C LYS A 77 8.45 10.14 -13.08
N TRP A 78 9.67 10.39 -13.51
CA TRP A 78 9.95 11.36 -14.56
C TRP A 78 9.68 10.79 -15.95
N LYS A 79 8.98 11.56 -16.78
CA LYS A 79 8.84 11.35 -18.22
C LYS A 79 9.72 12.37 -18.94
N LEU A 80 11.02 12.09 -18.95
CA LEU A 80 12.02 12.96 -19.58
C LEU A 80 12.15 12.67 -21.09
N PRO A 81 12.58 13.65 -21.90
CA PRO A 81 12.93 13.40 -23.29
C PRO A 81 14.09 12.38 -23.42
N PRO A 82 14.27 11.76 -24.60
CA PRO A 82 15.35 10.81 -24.83
C PRO A 82 16.74 11.38 -24.50
N GLY A 83 17.57 10.59 -23.82
CA GLY A 83 18.96 10.96 -23.48
C GLY A 83 19.12 11.75 -22.18
N TRP A 84 18.03 12.11 -21.51
CA TRP A 84 18.04 12.75 -20.20
C TRP A 84 18.13 11.71 -19.07
N LYS A 85 18.68 12.11 -17.92
CA LYS A 85 18.74 11.27 -16.71
C LYS A 85 18.27 12.05 -15.49
N ALA A 86 17.48 11.41 -14.65
CA ALA A 86 17.16 11.88 -13.30
C ALA A 86 17.98 11.08 -12.29
N GLY A 87 18.56 11.75 -11.30
CA GLY A 87 19.20 11.14 -10.14
C GLY A 87 18.19 10.63 -9.10
N GLU A 88 18.70 10.18 -7.96
CA GLU A 88 17.85 9.79 -6.83
C GLU A 88 17.26 11.03 -6.12
N ILE A 89 16.15 10.83 -5.41
CA ILE A 89 15.56 11.87 -4.57
C ILE A 89 16.52 12.19 -3.42
N GLU A 90 16.92 13.46 -3.33
CA GLU A 90 17.62 14.02 -2.18
C GLU A 90 16.60 14.34 -1.10
N TRP A 91 16.50 13.45 -0.11
CA TRP A 91 15.53 13.57 0.98
C TRP A 91 16.05 14.50 2.08
N PRO A 92 15.35 15.61 2.38
CA PRO A 92 15.66 16.42 3.56
C PRO A 92 15.48 15.62 4.86
N ILE A 93 16.14 16.03 5.93
CA ILE A 93 16.07 15.40 7.25
C ILE A 93 14.61 15.40 7.72
N PRO A 94 14.00 14.23 7.93
CA PRO A 94 12.60 14.11 8.30
C PRO A 94 12.36 14.55 9.75
N LEU A 95 11.11 14.79 10.06
CA LEU A 95 10.60 14.92 11.42
C LEU A 95 10.24 13.53 11.94
N LYS A 96 10.38 13.32 13.26
CA LYS A 96 9.88 12.13 13.94
C LYS A 96 8.60 12.47 14.71
N THR A 97 7.55 11.70 14.48
CA THR A 97 6.26 11.86 15.16
C THR A 97 5.85 10.56 15.82
N ASN A 98 5.28 10.66 17.02
CA ASN A 98 4.73 9.53 17.74
C ASN A 98 3.23 9.75 17.92
N ASP A 99 2.43 8.93 17.26
CA ASP A 99 0.98 8.96 17.31
C ASP A 99 0.45 7.99 18.41
N PRO A 100 -0.81 8.16 18.86
CA PRO A 100 -1.42 7.26 19.83
C PRO A 100 -1.38 5.80 19.37
N GLY A 101 -1.13 4.89 20.32
CA GLY A 101 -0.96 3.46 20.02
C GLY A 101 0.48 3.06 19.71
N ASP A 102 1.46 3.88 20.09
CA ASP A 102 2.90 3.61 19.89
C ASP A 102 3.25 3.48 18.40
N ILE A 103 2.74 4.40 17.59
CA ILE A 103 3.01 4.45 16.15
C ILE A 103 4.05 5.53 15.91
N GLN A 104 5.26 5.15 15.54
CA GLN A 104 6.34 6.07 15.23
C GLN A 104 6.48 6.22 13.71
N THR A 105 6.37 7.46 13.23
CA THR A 105 6.48 7.79 11.81
C THR A 105 7.58 8.81 11.55
N TYR A 106 8.11 8.75 10.33
CA TYR A 106 9.10 9.70 9.83
C TYR A 106 8.57 10.40 8.59
N GLY A 107 8.56 11.72 8.62
CA GLY A 107 7.88 12.48 7.58
C GLY A 107 8.13 13.97 7.60
N TYR A 108 7.22 14.69 6.96
CA TYR A 108 7.27 16.13 6.76
C TYR A 108 5.89 16.73 7.00
N GLN A 109 5.86 17.91 7.62
CA GLN A 109 4.67 18.71 7.89
C GLN A 109 4.78 20.05 7.16
N ASP A 110 3.65 20.71 6.93
CA ASP A 110 3.48 22.03 6.29
C ASP A 110 3.96 22.11 4.83
N GLU A 111 5.26 21.93 4.59
CA GLU A 111 5.85 21.95 3.27
C GLU A 111 7.13 21.12 3.16
N ILE A 112 7.40 20.61 1.95
CA ILE A 112 8.63 19.89 1.64
C ILE A 112 9.03 20.09 0.18
N LEU A 113 10.33 20.23 -0.08
CA LEU A 113 10.89 20.19 -1.43
C LEU A 113 11.73 18.92 -1.57
N LEU A 114 11.26 17.98 -2.41
CA LEU A 114 11.99 16.77 -2.77
C LEU A 114 12.80 17.04 -4.03
N MET A 115 14.11 17.14 -3.89
CA MET A 115 15.02 17.56 -4.95
C MET A 115 15.58 16.35 -5.70
N GLN A 116 15.78 16.48 -7.01
CA GLN A 116 16.46 15.52 -7.87
C GLN A 116 17.35 16.25 -8.86
N GLU A 117 18.58 15.78 -9.02
CA GLU A 117 19.45 16.26 -10.10
C GLU A 117 18.94 15.74 -11.45
N ILE A 118 18.80 16.64 -12.42
CA ILE A 118 18.47 16.31 -13.80
C ILE A 118 19.67 16.65 -14.68
N THR A 119 20.13 15.65 -15.43
CA THR A 119 21.28 15.78 -16.33
C THR A 119 20.83 15.81 -17.79
N PRO A 120 20.96 16.97 -18.47
CA PRO A 120 20.60 17.11 -19.87
C PRO A 120 21.64 16.45 -20.81
N PRO A 121 21.22 15.95 -21.99
CA PRO A 121 22.11 15.43 -23.00
C PRO A 121 22.98 16.53 -23.62
N ALA A 122 23.97 16.10 -24.42
CA ALA A 122 24.87 17.01 -25.13
C ALA A 122 24.18 17.85 -26.21
N LYS A 123 23.14 17.29 -26.83
CA LYS A 123 22.35 17.92 -27.89
C LYS A 123 20.91 17.96 -27.44
N ILE A 124 20.27 19.13 -27.55
CA ILE A 124 18.86 19.33 -27.23
C ILE A 124 18.20 19.85 -28.50
N ASP A 125 17.30 19.05 -29.08
CA ASP A 125 16.70 19.33 -30.38
C ASP A 125 15.45 20.23 -30.27
N THR A 126 14.88 20.40 -29.08
CA THR A 126 13.63 21.14 -28.84
C THR A 126 13.79 22.22 -27.77
N SER A 127 13.17 23.38 -27.98
CA SER A 127 13.10 24.50 -27.03
C SER A 127 11.74 25.19 -27.16
N PRO A 128 10.97 25.41 -26.07
CA PRO A 128 11.28 25.03 -24.69
C PRO A 128 11.24 23.51 -24.46
N VAL A 129 12.02 23.03 -23.50
CA VAL A 129 12.00 21.62 -23.07
C VAL A 129 10.91 21.44 -22.04
N ARG A 130 10.05 20.44 -22.26
CA ARG A 130 9.02 20.01 -21.32
C ARG A 130 9.54 18.85 -20.49
N LEU A 131 9.51 19.01 -19.16
CA LEU A 131 9.83 17.97 -18.20
C LEU A 131 8.55 17.62 -17.46
N SER A 132 8.04 16.41 -17.68
CA SER A 132 6.82 15.94 -17.01
C SER A 132 7.18 14.95 -15.91
N ALA A 133 6.47 15.01 -14.79
CA ALA A 133 6.65 14.10 -13.66
C ALA A 133 5.28 13.63 -13.15
N GLU A 134 5.15 12.32 -12.94
CA GLU A 134 4.05 11.74 -12.19
C GLU A 134 4.52 11.55 -10.75
N ALA A 135 3.96 12.36 -9.84
CA ALA A 135 4.23 12.27 -8.42
C ALA A 135 3.08 11.54 -7.73
N ASN A 136 3.38 10.58 -6.87
CA ASN A 136 2.42 9.91 -5.99
C ASN A 136 2.91 9.98 -4.55
N TRP A 137 2.01 10.24 -3.60
CA TRP A 137 2.35 10.31 -2.18
C TRP A 137 1.18 9.81 -1.33
N LEU A 138 1.44 9.57 -0.05
CA LEU A 138 0.40 9.39 0.95
C LEU A 138 0.40 10.60 1.88
N VAL A 139 -0.77 11.20 2.09
CA VAL A 139 -0.96 12.30 3.04
C VAL A 139 -1.87 11.86 4.17
N CYS A 140 -1.49 12.13 5.42
CA CYS A 140 -2.23 11.66 6.59
C CYS A 140 -2.43 12.75 7.64
N GLU A 141 -3.53 12.62 8.37
CA GLU A 141 -3.80 13.29 9.65
C GLU A 141 -4.31 12.22 10.64
N LYS A 142 -5.63 12.07 10.77
CA LYS A 142 -6.28 10.94 11.47
C LYS A 142 -6.62 9.78 10.55
N ILE A 143 -6.64 10.07 9.25
CA ILE A 143 -6.86 9.13 8.17
C ILE A 143 -5.79 9.37 7.10
N CYS A 144 -5.50 8.34 6.33
CA CYS A 144 -4.52 8.39 5.27
C CYS A 144 -5.20 8.36 3.90
N ILE A 145 -4.83 9.31 3.03
CA ILE A 145 -5.42 9.49 1.71
C ILE A 145 -4.31 9.44 0.65
N PRO A 146 -4.36 8.52 -0.33
CA PRO A 146 -3.40 8.50 -1.42
C PRO A 146 -3.60 9.71 -2.33
N GLY A 147 -2.48 10.30 -2.75
CA GLY A 147 -2.41 11.47 -3.61
C GLY A 147 -1.51 11.29 -4.78
N GLY A 148 -1.77 12.09 -5.82
CA GLY A 148 -0.88 12.16 -6.95
C GLY A 148 -1.19 13.37 -7.82
N ALA A 149 -0.19 13.78 -8.60
CA ALA A 149 -0.30 14.84 -9.56
C ALA A 149 0.57 14.55 -10.79
N SER A 150 0.03 14.86 -11.97
CA SER A 150 0.83 14.98 -13.19
C SER A 150 1.27 16.43 -13.31
N LEU A 151 2.57 16.67 -13.18
CA LEU A 151 3.16 18.00 -13.15
C LEU A 151 4.04 18.19 -14.38
N GLU A 152 4.08 19.42 -14.88
CA GLU A 152 4.92 19.81 -16.00
C GLU A 152 5.75 21.03 -15.65
N LEU A 153 6.99 21.05 -16.11
CA LEU A 153 7.90 22.17 -16.02
C LEU A 153 8.46 22.46 -17.41
N GLU A 154 8.21 23.66 -17.90
CA GLU A 154 8.79 24.15 -19.16
C GLU A 154 9.98 25.06 -18.87
N LEU A 155 11.13 24.73 -19.46
CA LEU A 155 12.34 25.55 -19.37
C LEU A 155 12.90 25.82 -20.78
N PRO A 156 13.24 27.07 -21.11
CA PRO A 156 13.93 27.37 -22.36
C PRO A 156 15.35 26.81 -22.36
N THR A 157 15.88 26.48 -23.53
CA THR A 157 17.31 26.19 -23.69
C THR A 157 18.09 27.48 -23.93
N SER A 158 19.26 27.61 -23.31
CA SER A 158 20.13 28.78 -23.45
C SER A 158 21.59 28.40 -23.25
N THR A 159 22.51 29.23 -23.74
CA THR A 159 23.96 29.10 -23.46
C THR A 159 24.31 29.53 -22.03
N ALA A 160 23.46 30.34 -21.39
CA ALA A 160 23.59 30.78 -20.02
C ALA A 160 22.23 30.72 -19.30
N ALA A 161 22.26 30.41 -18.00
CA ALA A 161 21.07 30.35 -17.17
C ALA A 161 21.29 31.10 -15.86
N ALA A 162 20.26 31.83 -15.43
CA ALA A 162 20.25 32.51 -14.14
C ALA A 162 19.66 31.59 -13.06
N PRO A 163 20.12 31.69 -11.81
CA PRO A 163 19.53 30.91 -10.73
C PRO A 163 18.09 31.37 -10.45
N LYS A 164 17.20 30.43 -10.14
CA LYS A 164 15.79 30.66 -9.83
C LYS A 164 15.42 29.91 -8.55
N ASN A 165 14.42 30.39 -7.80
CA ASN A 165 13.97 29.75 -6.56
C ASN A 165 15.10 29.53 -5.52
N THR A 166 16.14 30.38 -5.55
CA THR A 166 17.40 30.18 -4.78
C THR A 166 17.18 29.97 -3.30
N ASP A 167 16.34 30.79 -2.68
CA ASP A 167 16.11 30.75 -1.23
C ASP A 167 15.44 29.45 -0.80
N LEU A 168 14.47 28.99 -1.60
CA LEU A 168 13.74 27.75 -1.36
C LEU A 168 14.67 26.54 -1.44
N PHE A 169 15.44 26.42 -2.52
CA PHE A 169 16.41 25.33 -2.70
C PHE A 169 17.53 25.40 -1.65
N ALA A 170 18.07 26.58 -1.35
CA ALA A 170 19.11 26.76 -0.34
C ALA A 170 18.63 26.40 1.08
N ARG A 171 17.34 26.62 1.39
CA ARG A 171 16.74 26.21 2.66
C ARG A 171 16.69 24.69 2.79
N TYR A 172 16.23 23.97 1.77
CA TYR A 172 16.13 22.51 1.82
C TYR A 172 17.47 21.79 1.62
N ARG A 173 18.41 22.37 0.86
CA ARG A 173 19.79 21.85 0.77
C ARG A 173 20.51 21.85 2.12
N ARG A 174 20.26 22.85 2.96
CA ARG A 174 20.80 22.89 4.34
C ARG A 174 20.23 21.80 5.24
N LEU A 175 19.05 21.27 4.91
CA LEU A 175 18.40 20.18 5.60
C LEU A 175 18.76 18.82 5.00
N LEU A 176 19.72 18.70 4.09
CA LEU A 176 20.21 17.40 3.63
C LEU A 176 21.17 16.80 4.67
N SER A 177 21.19 15.47 4.75
CA SER A 177 22.14 14.77 5.61
C SER A 177 23.58 14.97 5.13
N GLN A 178 24.48 15.11 6.09
CA GLN A 178 25.91 15.19 5.83
C GLN A 178 26.53 13.80 5.94
N LYS A 179 27.68 13.61 5.28
CA LYS A 179 28.46 12.38 5.45
C LYS A 179 28.89 12.24 6.90
N PHE A 180 28.97 11.00 7.37
CA PHE A 180 29.52 10.72 8.70
C PHE A 180 30.95 11.28 8.79
N PRO A 181 31.30 11.97 9.89
CA PRO A 181 32.63 12.58 10.02
C PRO A 181 33.73 11.52 10.14
N ASP A 182 34.97 11.94 9.88
CA ASP A 182 36.13 11.03 9.91
C ASP A 182 36.33 10.37 11.28
N SER A 183 37.01 9.22 11.29
CA SER A 183 37.25 8.39 12.48
C SER A 183 37.98 9.11 13.64
N LYS A 184 38.67 10.21 13.36
CA LYS A 184 39.29 11.07 14.37
C LYS A 184 38.28 11.94 15.13
N THR A 185 37.16 12.27 14.49
CA THR A 185 36.13 13.16 15.01
C THR A 185 35.01 12.37 15.66
N ALA A 186 34.59 11.26 15.07
CA ALA A 186 33.61 10.38 15.68
C ALA A 186 33.90 8.91 15.36
N THR A 187 33.63 8.04 16.32
CA THR A 187 33.69 6.58 16.11
C THR A 187 32.33 5.95 16.34
N VAL A 188 32.03 4.94 15.52
CA VAL A 188 30.79 4.17 15.58
C VAL A 188 31.15 2.71 15.87
N THR A 189 30.45 2.10 16.81
CA THR A 189 30.57 0.68 17.10
C THR A 189 29.17 0.08 17.21
N TRP A 190 28.97 -1.02 16.50
CA TRP A 190 27.75 -1.80 16.58
C TRP A 190 27.96 -3.02 17.46
N ASN A 191 27.00 -3.31 18.32
CA ASN A 191 26.94 -4.56 19.05
C ASN A 191 25.51 -5.12 18.94
N ARG A 192 25.36 -6.44 18.85
CA ARG A 192 24.05 -7.07 18.85
C ARG A 192 23.83 -7.82 20.14
N THR A 193 22.69 -7.60 20.77
CA THR A 193 22.29 -8.28 22.01
C THR A 193 20.91 -8.87 21.80
N ALA A 194 20.85 -10.16 21.49
CA ALA A 194 19.62 -10.87 21.11
C ALA A 194 18.86 -10.20 19.93
N PHE A 195 17.74 -9.54 20.23
CA PHE A 195 16.88 -8.84 19.27
C PHE A 195 17.18 -7.33 19.18
N ASP A 196 18.13 -6.82 19.96
CA ASP A 196 18.49 -5.41 19.95
C ASP A 196 19.83 -5.18 19.25
N LEU A 197 19.87 -4.18 18.36
CA LEU A 197 21.11 -3.58 17.88
C LEU A 197 21.47 -2.39 18.78
N HIS A 198 22.69 -2.39 19.30
CA HIS A 198 23.24 -1.29 20.06
C HIS A 198 24.21 -0.50 19.19
N LEU A 199 23.87 0.75 18.89
CA LEU A 199 24.73 1.69 18.18
C LEU A 199 25.41 2.58 19.22
N LYS A 200 26.71 2.39 19.41
CA LYS A 200 27.54 3.28 20.23
C LYS A 200 28.23 4.30 19.35
N ILE A 201 28.13 5.57 19.73
CA ILE A 201 28.79 6.69 19.08
C ILE A 201 29.65 7.41 20.10
N VAL A 202 30.92 7.62 19.77
CA VAL A 202 31.84 8.41 20.59
C VAL A 202 32.15 9.71 19.86
N ASN A 203 31.73 10.84 20.42
CA ASN A 203 31.98 12.18 19.92
C ASN A 203 31.71 13.20 21.05
N GLU A 204 32.60 14.17 21.21
CA GLU A 204 32.51 15.17 22.30
C GLU A 204 31.47 16.28 22.02
N ASN A 205 31.16 16.54 20.75
CA ASN A 205 30.27 17.62 20.34
C ASN A 205 28.79 17.22 20.36
N LEU A 206 28.47 15.92 20.25
CA LEU A 206 27.09 15.43 20.27
C LEU A 206 26.40 15.67 21.62
N ALA A 207 27.14 15.72 22.72
CA ALA A 207 26.56 16.03 24.04
C ALA A 207 26.01 17.46 24.14
N ASN A 208 26.46 18.38 23.29
CA ASN A 208 25.96 19.76 23.24
C ASN A 208 24.54 19.85 22.67
N TYR A 209 24.02 18.77 22.07
CA TYR A 209 22.68 18.73 21.51
C TYR A 209 21.73 17.98 22.46
N PRO A 210 20.72 18.67 23.05
CA PRO A 210 19.77 18.04 23.97
C PRO A 210 18.91 16.98 23.27
N THR A 211 18.59 17.17 21.99
CA THR A 211 17.84 16.19 21.20
C THR A 211 18.79 15.47 20.25
N ILE A 212 18.85 14.15 20.40
CA ILE A 212 19.57 13.24 19.52
C ILE A 212 18.76 11.98 19.34
N ASP A 213 18.67 11.49 18.12
CA ASP A 213 17.93 10.30 17.78
C ASP A 213 18.53 9.58 16.58
N PHE A 214 18.23 8.28 16.47
CA PHE A 214 18.61 7.46 15.33
C PHE A 214 17.38 7.16 14.48
N TYR A 215 17.46 7.49 13.19
CA TYR A 215 16.41 7.29 12.20
C TYR A 215 16.86 6.13 11.30
N PRO A 216 16.25 4.94 11.43
CA PRO A 216 16.74 3.74 10.79
C PRO A 216 16.42 3.75 9.29
N LEU A 217 17.30 3.13 8.51
CA LEU A 217 17.09 2.86 7.08
C LEU A 217 17.31 1.36 6.83
N PRO A 218 16.37 0.50 7.25
CA PRO A 218 16.50 -0.94 7.03
C PRO A 218 16.58 -1.27 5.54
N GLN A 219 17.43 -2.24 5.19
CA GLN A 219 17.50 -2.80 3.85
C GLN A 219 16.71 -4.12 3.79
N GLY A 220 15.90 -4.32 2.75
CA GLY A 220 15.04 -5.50 2.63
C GLY A 220 13.89 -5.54 3.65
N ASN A 221 13.41 -6.73 3.97
CA ASN A 221 12.23 -6.93 4.86
C ASN A 221 12.59 -6.94 6.36
N ILE A 222 13.48 -6.05 6.79
CA ILE A 222 13.84 -5.95 8.21
C ILE A 222 12.80 -5.06 8.90
N VAL A 223 12.04 -5.64 9.82
CA VAL A 223 11.17 -4.90 10.72
C VAL A 223 12.00 -4.37 11.88
N VAL A 224 11.97 -3.05 12.06
CA VAL A 224 12.74 -2.31 13.05
C VAL A 224 11.73 -1.66 13.99
N GLY A 225 11.83 -1.94 15.28
CA GLY A 225 11.06 -1.24 16.30
C GLY A 225 11.60 0.17 16.54
N HIS A 226 11.17 0.83 17.61
CA HIS A 226 11.52 2.23 17.82
C HIS A 226 12.90 2.40 18.44
N PRO A 227 13.84 3.10 17.75
CA PRO A 227 15.13 3.39 18.34
C PRO A 227 15.00 4.33 19.54
N THR A 228 15.73 4.03 20.61
CA THR A 228 15.74 4.84 21.83
C THR A 228 17.17 5.09 22.29
N VAL A 229 17.39 6.21 22.99
CA VAL A 229 18.69 6.48 23.63
C VAL A 229 18.79 5.65 24.91
N ALA A 230 19.61 4.60 24.89
CA ALA A 230 19.81 3.70 26.02
C ALA A 230 20.77 4.29 27.07
N SER A 231 21.79 5.04 26.63
CA SER A 231 22.72 5.72 27.52
C SER A 231 23.26 6.99 26.87
N ARG A 232 23.40 8.06 27.67
CA ARG A 232 23.97 9.34 27.25
C ARG A 232 25.02 9.77 28.26
N LYS A 233 26.27 9.83 27.82
CA LYS A 233 27.43 10.35 28.54
C LYS A 233 28.03 11.53 27.75
N PRO A 234 28.89 12.36 28.34
CA PRO A 234 29.45 13.55 27.67
C PRO A 234 30.17 13.25 26.34
N ASN A 235 30.84 12.10 26.22
CA ASN A 235 31.58 11.74 25.01
C ASN A 235 31.01 10.51 24.30
N GLU A 236 29.93 9.93 24.81
CA GLU A 236 29.43 8.62 24.36
C GLU A 236 27.90 8.57 24.41
N ILE A 237 27.28 8.16 23.31
CA ILE A 237 25.84 7.96 23.21
C ILE A 237 25.58 6.56 22.67
N ILE A 238 24.71 5.81 23.35
CA ILE A 238 24.32 4.46 22.95
C ILE A 238 22.84 4.48 22.60
N PHE A 239 22.50 4.10 21.37
CA PHE A 239 21.13 3.84 20.94
C PHE A 239 20.83 2.36 21.04
N ARG A 240 19.63 2.01 21.49
CA ARG A 240 19.04 0.68 21.38
C ARG A 240 18.05 0.70 20.24
N ILE A 241 18.20 -0.23 19.29
CA ILE A 241 17.39 -0.38 18.09
C ILE A 241 16.79 -1.78 18.12
N PRO A 242 15.51 -1.92 18.53
CA PRO A 242 14.83 -3.21 18.51
C PRO A 242 14.67 -3.71 17.07
N ILE A 243 14.94 -4.99 16.83
CA ILE A 243 14.77 -5.65 15.54
C ILE A 243 13.89 -6.88 15.75
N GLU A 244 12.76 -6.93 15.06
CA GLU A 244 11.87 -8.08 15.11
C GLU A 244 12.27 -9.17 14.11
N SER A 245 13.13 -8.83 13.14
CA SER A 245 13.59 -9.77 12.12
C SER A 245 14.47 -10.90 12.71
N PRO A 246 14.21 -12.17 12.35
CA PRO A 246 14.98 -13.32 12.83
C PRO A 246 16.38 -13.44 12.19
N ASP A 247 16.78 -12.49 11.33
CA ASP A 247 18.10 -12.51 10.72
C ASP A 247 19.20 -12.23 11.77
N LYS A 248 19.91 -13.30 12.14
CA LYS A 248 21.00 -13.27 13.11
C LYS A 248 22.27 -12.62 12.54
N ASN A 249 22.35 -12.42 11.23
CA ASN A 249 23.55 -11.88 10.57
C ASN A 249 23.54 -10.36 10.45
N LEU A 250 22.46 -9.68 10.85
CA LEU A 250 22.41 -8.23 10.83
C LEU A 250 23.24 -7.66 11.99
N SER A 251 24.45 -7.20 11.65
CA SER A 251 25.43 -6.63 12.59
C SER A 251 25.47 -5.10 12.56
N ALA A 252 24.93 -4.46 11.53
CA ALA A 252 24.90 -3.02 11.37
C ALA A 252 23.68 -2.62 10.51
N MET A 253 23.23 -1.38 10.63
CA MET A 253 22.11 -0.85 9.84
C MET A 253 22.42 0.57 9.36
N PRO A 254 22.14 0.91 8.09
CA PRO A 254 22.22 2.28 7.65
C PRO A 254 21.15 3.12 8.33
N GLY A 255 21.38 4.42 8.42
CA GLY A 255 20.44 5.33 9.07
C GLY A 255 20.99 6.74 9.17
N LEU A 256 20.20 7.62 9.81
CA LEU A 256 20.63 8.98 10.13
C LEU A 256 20.75 9.13 11.65
N ILE A 257 21.83 9.75 12.11
CA ILE A 257 21.87 10.33 13.45
C ILE A 257 21.39 11.76 13.30
N VAL A 258 20.23 12.06 13.85
CA VAL A 258 19.64 13.40 13.80
C VAL A 258 19.86 14.06 15.15
N PHE A 259 20.37 15.29 15.15
CA PHE A 259 20.63 16.07 16.36
C PHE A 259 20.25 17.54 16.17
N SER A 260 19.76 18.15 17.24
CA SER A 260 19.24 19.53 17.24
C SER A 260 19.20 20.12 18.65
N LYS A 261 18.92 21.43 18.77
CA LYS A 261 18.64 22.07 20.07
C LYS A 261 17.21 21.85 20.55
N PHE A 262 16.28 21.66 19.61
CA PHE A 262 14.87 21.40 19.90
C PHE A 262 14.39 20.19 19.10
N SER A 263 13.46 19.43 19.67
CA SER A 263 12.82 18.31 18.96
C SER A 263 12.18 18.82 17.68
N ASN A 264 12.46 18.18 16.56
CA ASN A 264 11.98 18.58 15.22
C ASN A 264 12.28 20.04 14.84
N GLY A 265 13.31 20.65 15.44
CA GLY A 265 13.73 22.02 15.16
C GLY A 265 14.22 22.23 13.72
N ASN A 266 14.18 23.48 13.27
CA ASN A 266 14.73 23.89 11.96
C ASN A 266 16.26 23.95 11.95
N ASP A 267 16.90 23.88 13.12
CA ASP A 267 18.34 23.81 13.33
C ASP A 267 18.87 22.36 13.27
N ARG A 268 18.02 21.39 12.95
CA ARG A 268 18.40 19.99 12.90
C ARG A 268 19.47 19.72 11.85
N MET A 269 20.42 18.89 12.25
CA MET A 269 21.48 18.37 11.41
C MET A 269 21.41 16.85 11.46
N ALA A 270 21.95 16.20 10.43
CA ALA A 270 22.05 14.76 10.43
C ALA A 270 23.35 14.25 9.83
N TRP A 271 23.87 13.19 10.42
CA TRP A 271 24.95 12.39 9.84
C TRP A 271 24.41 11.08 9.30
N GLN A 272 24.72 10.80 8.05
CA GLN A 272 24.35 9.56 7.39
C GLN A 272 25.34 8.46 7.73
N LEU A 273 24.89 7.40 8.42
CA LEU A 273 25.65 6.16 8.52
C LEU A 273 25.41 5.32 7.27
N GLU A 274 26.49 5.08 6.56
CA GLU A 274 26.57 4.06 5.53
C GLU A 274 27.15 2.79 6.17
N THR A 275 26.49 1.65 5.96
CA THR A 275 27.11 0.35 6.24
C THR A 275 27.94 -0.07 5.03
N PRO A 276 29.10 -0.73 5.20
CA PRO A 276 29.80 -1.31 4.07
C PRO A 276 28.85 -2.23 3.32
N THR A 277 28.65 -1.94 2.03
CA THR A 277 27.75 -2.67 1.13
C THR A 277 28.15 -4.14 1.06
N ILE A 278 27.45 -4.99 1.81
CA ILE A 278 27.31 -6.38 1.42
C ILE A 278 26.29 -6.34 0.29
N ALA A 279 26.75 -6.65 -0.93
CA ALA A 279 25.94 -6.68 -2.13
C ALA A 279 24.60 -7.36 -1.84
N ALA A 280 23.50 -6.68 -2.16
CA ALA A 280 22.14 -7.17 -1.99
C ALA A 280 21.98 -8.49 -2.78
N ALA A 281 22.21 -9.61 -2.10
CA ALA A 281 21.74 -10.90 -2.55
C ALA A 281 20.22 -10.81 -2.56
N GLN A 282 19.62 -11.03 -3.74
CA GLN A 282 18.19 -11.14 -3.93
C GLN A 282 17.61 -12.03 -2.83
N ALA A 283 16.83 -11.43 -1.93
CA ALA A 283 16.29 -12.11 -0.78
C ALA A 283 15.35 -13.24 -1.23
N ALA A 284 15.81 -14.48 -1.11
CA ALA A 284 14.92 -15.63 -1.03
C ALA A 284 14.08 -15.48 0.25
N GLN A 285 12.75 -15.50 0.09
CA GLN A 285 11.80 -15.45 1.20
C GLN A 285 12.11 -16.55 2.23
N PRO A 286 12.24 -16.25 3.53
CA PRO A 286 12.36 -17.28 4.54
C PRO A 286 11.05 -18.07 4.62
N ALA A 287 11.11 -19.34 4.28
CA ALA A 287 9.98 -20.29 4.22
C ALA A 287 9.21 -20.47 5.54
N ARG A 288 9.66 -19.87 6.66
CA ARG A 288 8.98 -19.88 7.96
C ARG A 288 7.81 -18.91 8.10
N GLY A 289 7.68 -17.89 7.23
CA GLY A 289 6.54 -16.97 7.24
C GLY A 289 5.30 -17.50 6.49
N ILE A 290 5.51 -18.27 5.42
CA ILE A 290 4.45 -18.74 4.52
C ILE A 290 3.41 -19.59 5.25
N PHE A 291 3.84 -20.46 6.17
CA PHE A 291 2.90 -21.31 6.91
C PHE A 291 1.93 -20.48 7.77
N THR A 292 2.43 -19.45 8.46
CA THR A 292 1.60 -18.54 9.25
C THR A 292 0.63 -17.75 8.39
N PHE A 293 1.07 -17.25 7.22
CA PHE A 293 0.19 -16.56 6.27
C PHE A 293 -0.89 -17.48 5.69
N LEU A 294 -0.54 -18.73 5.34
CA LEU A 294 -1.51 -19.73 4.87
C LEU A 294 -2.51 -20.10 5.98
N LEU A 295 -2.06 -20.19 7.24
CA LEU A 295 -2.93 -20.43 8.38
C LEU A 295 -3.93 -19.28 8.56
N PHE A 296 -3.49 -18.02 8.50
CA PHE A 296 -4.40 -16.87 8.54
C PHE A 296 -5.36 -16.84 7.34
N GLY A 297 -4.91 -17.22 6.15
CA GLY A 297 -5.79 -17.39 4.98
C GLY A 297 -6.86 -18.46 5.20
N PHE A 298 -6.48 -19.60 5.77
CA PHE A 298 -7.40 -20.68 6.12
C PHE A 298 -8.42 -20.24 7.19
N VAL A 299 -7.95 -19.63 8.27
CA VAL A 299 -8.83 -19.10 9.34
C VAL A 299 -9.76 -18.03 8.78
N GLY A 300 -9.25 -17.12 7.95
CA GLY A 300 -10.06 -16.12 7.26
C GLY A 300 -11.15 -16.74 6.40
N GLY A 301 -10.81 -17.76 5.61
CA GLY A 301 -11.78 -18.54 4.82
C GLY A 301 -12.85 -19.22 5.67
N PHE A 302 -12.46 -19.79 6.81
CA PHE A 302 -13.39 -20.38 7.76
C PHE A 302 -14.38 -19.35 8.33
N ILE A 303 -13.88 -18.16 8.68
CA ILE A 303 -14.68 -17.03 9.18
C ILE A 303 -15.72 -16.56 8.14
N LEU A 304 -15.45 -16.68 6.83
CA LEU A 304 -16.42 -16.28 5.79
C LEU A 304 -17.75 -17.06 5.90
N ASN A 305 -17.75 -18.26 6.48
CA ASN A 305 -18.98 -19.03 6.71
C ASN A 305 -19.88 -18.41 7.81
N LEU A 306 -19.33 -17.56 8.69
CA LEU A 306 -20.09 -16.87 9.75
C LEU A 306 -20.73 -15.56 9.26
N MET A 307 -20.46 -15.14 8.02
CA MET A 307 -21.04 -13.92 7.48
C MET A 307 -22.53 -14.10 7.14
N PRO A 308 -23.37 -13.08 7.38
CA PRO A 308 -24.83 -13.18 7.28
C PRO A 308 -25.35 -13.56 5.89
N CYS A 309 -24.59 -13.30 4.82
CA CYS A 309 -25.00 -13.68 3.45
C CYS A 309 -24.67 -15.13 3.08
N VAL A 310 -23.83 -15.83 3.86
CA VAL A 310 -23.43 -17.23 3.60
C VAL A 310 -24.31 -18.21 4.39
N LEU A 311 -24.80 -17.77 5.56
CA LEU A 311 -25.68 -18.55 6.43
C LEU A 311 -26.89 -19.19 5.71
N PRO A 312 -27.64 -18.49 4.83
CA PRO A 312 -28.81 -19.07 4.16
C PRO A 312 -28.45 -20.25 3.25
N VAL A 313 -27.30 -20.17 2.57
CA VAL A 313 -26.87 -21.21 1.64
C VAL A 313 -26.35 -22.43 2.40
N ILE A 314 -25.66 -22.21 3.53
CA ILE A 314 -25.25 -23.26 4.46
C ILE A 314 -26.49 -24.03 4.96
N SER A 315 -27.51 -23.32 5.44
CA SER A 315 -28.74 -23.95 5.95
C SER A 315 -29.43 -24.81 4.88
N LEU A 316 -29.57 -24.30 3.65
CA LEU A 316 -30.18 -25.05 2.55
C LEU A 316 -29.40 -26.33 2.20
N LYS A 317 -28.05 -26.29 2.24
CA LYS A 317 -27.23 -27.48 1.98
C LYS A 317 -27.29 -28.49 3.13
N ILE A 318 -27.31 -28.02 4.38
CA ILE A 318 -27.51 -28.88 5.56
C ILE A 318 -28.86 -29.61 5.47
N PHE A 319 -29.96 -28.91 5.13
CA PHE A 319 -31.25 -29.55 4.90
C PHE A 319 -31.24 -30.54 3.73
N GLY A 320 -30.49 -30.24 2.66
CA GLY A 320 -30.25 -31.17 1.56
C GLY A 320 -29.52 -32.46 2.00
N PHE A 321 -28.53 -32.34 2.88
CA PHE A 321 -27.84 -33.50 3.46
C PHE A 321 -28.73 -34.31 4.40
N ILE A 322 -29.60 -33.63 5.18
CA ILE A 322 -30.58 -34.29 6.06
C ILE A 322 -31.60 -35.09 5.22
N GLN A 323 -32.08 -34.54 4.11
CA GLN A 323 -32.99 -35.25 3.19
C GLN A 323 -32.29 -36.41 2.45
N GLN A 324 -30.98 -36.33 2.24
CA GLN A 324 -30.16 -37.38 1.62
C GLN A 324 -29.59 -38.40 2.62
N ALA A 325 -29.85 -38.26 3.92
CA ALA A 325 -29.35 -39.14 4.98
C ALA A 325 -29.79 -40.61 4.87
N GLY A 326 -30.78 -40.92 4.01
CA GLY A 326 -31.18 -42.28 3.64
C GLY A 326 -30.48 -42.89 2.42
N GLN A 327 -29.56 -42.15 1.76
CA GLN A 327 -28.81 -42.64 0.59
C GLN A 327 -27.40 -43.11 0.96
N GLY A 328 -26.77 -43.93 0.10
CA GLY A 328 -25.44 -44.50 0.36
C GLY A 328 -24.38 -43.45 0.67
N ARG A 329 -23.57 -43.69 1.71
CA ARG A 329 -22.52 -42.80 2.24
C ARG A 329 -21.56 -42.27 1.15
N GLN A 330 -21.31 -43.07 0.12
CA GLN A 330 -20.46 -42.72 -1.02
C GLN A 330 -21.05 -41.64 -1.93
N LYS A 331 -22.38 -41.54 -1.99
CA LYS A 331 -23.09 -40.53 -2.79
C LYS A 331 -23.10 -39.16 -2.10
N ILE A 332 -23.28 -39.15 -0.77
CA ILE A 332 -23.17 -37.94 0.06
C ILE A 332 -21.76 -37.34 -0.04
N PHE A 333 -20.72 -38.17 0.10
CA PHE A 333 -19.33 -37.71 0.01
C PHE A 333 -18.98 -37.15 -1.39
N ARG A 334 -19.48 -37.76 -2.47
CA ARG A 334 -19.31 -37.24 -3.83
C ARG A 334 -20.02 -35.90 -4.06
N SER A 335 -21.20 -35.69 -3.46
CA SER A 335 -21.89 -34.40 -3.50
C SER A 335 -21.11 -33.31 -2.75
N GLY A 336 -20.53 -33.64 -1.58
CA GLY A 336 -19.66 -32.75 -0.82
C GLY A 336 -18.42 -32.33 -1.61
N LEU A 337 -17.69 -33.29 -2.18
CA LEU A 337 -16.53 -33.01 -3.04
C LEU A 337 -16.86 -32.17 -4.28
N ALA A 338 -18.02 -32.40 -4.89
CA ALA A 338 -18.45 -31.58 -6.03
C ALA A 338 -18.73 -30.13 -5.61
N PHE A 339 -19.33 -29.93 -4.44
CA PHE A 339 -19.58 -28.60 -3.88
C PHE A 339 -18.27 -27.86 -3.55
N THR A 340 -17.31 -28.53 -2.90
CA THR A 340 -16.00 -27.95 -2.59
C THR A 340 -15.22 -27.63 -3.87
N ALA A 341 -15.30 -28.48 -4.91
CA ALA A 341 -14.71 -28.18 -6.22
C ALA A 341 -15.27 -26.89 -6.85
N GLY A 342 -16.56 -26.60 -6.65
CA GLY A 342 -17.19 -25.33 -7.09
C GLY A 342 -16.60 -24.11 -6.39
N ILE A 343 -16.36 -24.21 -5.07
CA ILE A 343 -15.71 -23.16 -4.27
C ILE A 343 -14.29 -22.90 -4.78
N PHE A 344 -13.49 -23.96 -4.95
CA PHE A 344 -12.12 -23.85 -5.44
C PHE A 344 -12.06 -23.26 -6.85
N ALA A 345 -12.96 -23.67 -7.75
CA ALA A 345 -13.01 -23.14 -9.10
C ALA A 345 -13.23 -21.61 -9.12
N TRP A 346 -14.11 -21.09 -8.26
CA TRP A 346 -14.33 -19.65 -8.14
C TRP A 346 -13.08 -18.89 -7.63
N PHE A 347 -12.50 -19.33 -6.52
CA PHE A 347 -11.33 -18.66 -5.94
C PHE A 347 -10.09 -18.74 -6.84
N LEU A 348 -9.87 -19.87 -7.52
CA LEU A 348 -8.79 -20.01 -8.50
C LEU A 348 -9.03 -19.15 -9.74
N ALA A 349 -10.26 -19.06 -10.24
CA ALA A 349 -10.60 -18.17 -11.34
C ALA A 349 -10.35 -16.69 -10.98
N LEU A 350 -10.73 -16.27 -9.76
CA LEU A 350 -10.42 -14.94 -9.25
C LEU A 350 -8.90 -14.72 -9.12
N ALA A 351 -8.16 -15.67 -8.57
CA ALA A 351 -6.70 -15.58 -8.45
C ALA A 351 -6.01 -15.41 -9.82
N LEU A 352 -6.40 -16.23 -10.80
CA LEU A 352 -5.87 -16.16 -12.16
C LEU A 352 -6.23 -14.85 -12.86
N LEU A 353 -7.47 -14.39 -12.69
CA LEU A 353 -7.90 -13.08 -13.20
C LEU A 353 -7.05 -11.96 -12.62
N LEU A 354 -6.78 -11.98 -11.31
CA LEU A 354 -5.93 -10.97 -10.65
C LEU A 354 -4.48 -11.02 -11.12
N ILE A 355 -3.91 -12.22 -11.28
CA ILE A 355 -2.56 -12.40 -11.82
C ILE A 355 -2.47 -11.87 -13.25
N ALA A 356 -3.48 -12.14 -14.09
CA ALA A 356 -3.54 -11.64 -15.46
C ALA A 356 -3.67 -10.11 -15.51
N LEU A 357 -4.48 -9.51 -14.63
CA LEU A 357 -4.61 -8.06 -14.52
C LEU A 357 -3.31 -7.39 -14.06
N LYS A 358 -2.61 -7.98 -13.09
CA LYS A 358 -1.30 -7.54 -12.61
C LYS A 358 -0.23 -7.60 -13.72
N ALA A 359 -0.22 -8.66 -14.52
CA ALA A 359 0.69 -8.79 -15.66
C ALA A 359 0.45 -7.73 -16.75
N GLY A 360 -0.79 -7.21 -16.85
CA GLY A 360 -1.16 -6.16 -17.80
C GLY A 360 -0.83 -4.74 -17.35
N GLY A 361 -0.12 -4.54 -16.24
CA GLY A 361 0.33 -3.21 -15.77
C GLY A 361 -0.82 -2.27 -15.36
N ARG A 362 -2.02 -2.80 -15.11
CA ARG A 362 -3.15 -2.03 -14.59
C ARG A 362 -3.19 -2.21 -13.08
N ASP A 363 -2.82 -1.16 -12.35
CA ASP A 363 -2.94 -1.07 -10.89
C ASP A 363 -4.42 -0.96 -10.50
N VAL A 364 -5.18 -2.05 -10.67
CA VAL A 364 -6.58 -2.13 -10.26
C VAL A 364 -6.62 -2.39 -8.75
N THR A 365 -6.42 -1.34 -7.96
CA THR A 365 -6.63 -1.37 -6.51
C THR A 365 -8.14 -1.48 -6.21
N TRP A 366 -8.64 -2.72 -6.28
CA TRP A 366 -10.06 -3.10 -6.14
C TRP A 366 -10.74 -2.54 -4.87
N GLY A 367 -9.99 -2.38 -3.77
CA GLY A 367 -10.54 -1.89 -2.50
C GLY A 367 -10.57 -0.37 -2.34
N GLY A 368 -9.71 0.37 -3.05
CA GLY A 368 -9.51 1.81 -2.81
C GLY A 368 -10.51 2.72 -3.53
N PHE A 369 -10.91 2.36 -4.75
CA PHE A 369 -11.74 3.23 -5.61
C PHE A 369 -13.24 2.93 -5.55
N GLN A 370 -13.63 1.70 -5.17
CA GLN A 370 -15.04 1.29 -5.15
C GLN A 370 -15.72 1.54 -3.79
N PHE A 371 -15.08 1.18 -2.67
CA PHE A 371 -15.68 1.35 -1.33
C PHE A 371 -15.58 2.77 -0.76
N THR A 372 -14.77 3.64 -1.37
CA THR A 372 -14.75 5.07 -1.06
C THR A 372 -15.84 5.85 -1.81
N ASN A 373 -16.39 5.28 -2.89
CA ASN A 373 -17.44 5.91 -3.66
C ASN A 373 -18.81 5.70 -2.99
N ALA A 374 -19.39 6.80 -2.49
CA ALA A 374 -20.67 6.79 -1.77
C ALA A 374 -21.81 6.12 -2.56
N TYR A 375 -21.84 6.26 -3.88
CA TYR A 375 -22.90 5.67 -4.71
C TYR A 375 -22.79 4.15 -4.83
N PHE A 376 -21.57 3.63 -4.90
CA PHE A 376 -21.33 2.18 -4.97
C PHE A 376 -21.69 1.51 -3.63
N VAL A 377 -21.27 2.11 -2.52
CA VAL A 377 -21.60 1.62 -1.17
C VAL A 377 -23.12 1.65 -0.96
N LEU A 378 -23.80 2.74 -1.35
CA LEU A 378 -25.26 2.83 -1.25
C LEU A 378 -25.96 1.73 -2.07
N GLY A 379 -25.48 1.46 -3.29
CA GLY A 379 -25.99 0.37 -4.12
C GLY A 379 -25.83 -1.00 -3.46
N LEU A 380 -24.65 -1.28 -2.88
CA LEU A 380 -24.41 -2.53 -2.14
C LEU A 380 -25.30 -2.64 -0.90
N SER A 381 -25.48 -1.55 -0.14
CA SER A 381 -26.35 -1.52 1.03
C SER A 381 -27.80 -1.83 0.67
N VAL A 382 -28.32 -1.31 -0.44
CA VAL A 382 -29.68 -1.64 -0.93
C VAL A 382 -29.79 -3.12 -1.29
N ILE A 383 -28.80 -3.70 -1.97
CA ILE A 383 -28.80 -5.12 -2.33
C ILE A 383 -28.83 -5.99 -1.06
N VAL A 384 -27.96 -5.71 -0.08
CA VAL A 384 -27.90 -6.46 1.19
C VAL A 384 -29.20 -6.30 1.98
N LEU A 385 -29.80 -5.10 2.00
CA LEU A 385 -31.09 -4.84 2.64
C LEU A 385 -32.22 -5.67 2.01
N VAL A 386 -32.28 -5.75 0.68
CA VAL A 386 -33.27 -6.56 -0.05
C VAL A 386 -33.12 -8.05 0.29
N PHE A 387 -31.90 -8.56 0.34
CA PHE A 387 -31.64 -9.95 0.77
C PHE A 387 -32.03 -10.19 2.22
N ALA A 388 -31.75 -9.24 3.13
CA ALA A 388 -32.17 -9.34 4.52
C ALA A 388 -33.70 -9.38 4.65
N LEU A 389 -34.42 -8.51 3.93
CA LEU A 389 -35.89 -8.49 3.90
C LEU A 389 -36.49 -9.78 3.33
N ASN A 390 -35.81 -10.42 2.37
CA ASN A 390 -36.19 -11.74 1.87
C ASN A 390 -36.07 -12.82 2.96
N LEU A 391 -34.97 -12.82 3.73
CA LEU A 391 -34.78 -13.76 4.85
C LEU A 391 -35.75 -13.54 6.01
N PHE A 392 -36.17 -12.30 6.25
CA PHE A 392 -37.23 -11.98 7.21
C PHE A 392 -38.64 -12.36 6.72
N GLY A 393 -38.77 -12.91 5.51
CA GLY A 393 -40.05 -13.34 4.95
C GLY A 393 -40.97 -12.17 4.57
N VAL A 394 -40.45 -10.93 4.52
CA VAL A 394 -41.23 -9.74 4.11
C VAL A 394 -41.59 -9.84 2.62
N PHE A 395 -40.71 -10.45 1.83
CA PHE A 395 -40.94 -10.76 0.41
C PHE A 395 -40.36 -12.13 0.07
N GLU A 396 -41.20 -13.11 -0.28
CA GLU A 396 -40.73 -14.35 -0.91
C GLU A 396 -40.47 -14.08 -2.39
N VAL A 397 -39.20 -14.04 -2.79
CA VAL A 397 -38.83 -14.07 -4.21
C VAL A 397 -39.18 -15.45 -4.77
N SER A 398 -40.44 -15.58 -5.16
CA SER A 398 -40.97 -16.75 -5.86
C SER A 398 -40.36 -16.77 -7.25
N LEU A 399 -39.29 -17.55 -7.45
CA LEU A 399 -38.75 -17.81 -8.79
C LEU A 399 -39.89 -18.32 -9.69
N PRO A 400 -40.07 -17.77 -10.91
CA PRO A 400 -41.16 -18.18 -11.80
C PRO A 400 -41.11 -19.70 -12.01
N GLN A 401 -42.24 -20.39 -11.79
CA GLN A 401 -42.34 -21.87 -11.80
C GLN A 401 -41.69 -22.57 -13.01
N ARG A 402 -41.51 -21.87 -14.15
CA ARG A 402 -40.80 -22.38 -15.33
C ARG A 402 -39.28 -22.49 -15.13
N MET A 403 -38.67 -21.53 -14.44
CA MET A 403 -37.22 -21.51 -14.17
C MET A 403 -36.86 -22.51 -13.07
N THR A 404 -37.72 -22.64 -12.05
CA THR A 404 -37.59 -23.65 -10.99
C THR A 404 -37.73 -25.06 -11.55
N ARG A 405 -38.67 -25.32 -12.48
CA ARG A 405 -38.77 -26.62 -13.17
C ARG A 405 -37.56 -26.92 -14.07
N GLY A 406 -37.01 -25.93 -14.77
CA GLY A 406 -35.81 -26.12 -15.59
C GLY A 406 -34.55 -26.44 -14.77
N LEU A 407 -34.39 -25.78 -13.62
CA LEU A 407 -33.31 -26.05 -12.67
C LEU A 407 -33.49 -27.39 -11.96
N LEU A 408 -34.72 -27.76 -11.56
CA LEU A 408 -35.02 -29.05 -10.95
C LEU A 408 -34.87 -30.22 -11.94
N ALA A 409 -35.30 -30.05 -13.20
CA ALA A 409 -35.10 -31.06 -14.26
C ALA A 409 -33.62 -31.25 -14.65
N SER A 410 -32.80 -30.20 -14.51
CA SER A 410 -31.34 -30.30 -14.66
C SER A 410 -30.67 -30.89 -13.42
N SER A 411 -31.27 -30.69 -12.24
CA SER A 411 -30.77 -31.23 -10.96
C SER A 411 -31.01 -32.73 -10.82
N GLU A 412 -32.08 -33.29 -11.41
CA GLU A 412 -32.31 -34.74 -11.41
C GLU A 412 -31.38 -35.54 -12.33
N ARG A 413 -30.74 -34.91 -13.34
CA ARG A 413 -29.94 -35.67 -14.33
C ARG A 413 -28.44 -35.74 -14.07
N LYS A 414 -27.84 -34.98 -13.14
CA LYS A 414 -26.45 -35.18 -12.67
C LYS A 414 -26.26 -34.63 -11.25
N ASP A 415 -26.48 -35.46 -10.22
CA ASP A 415 -26.31 -35.12 -8.78
C ASP A 415 -25.01 -34.34 -8.45
N ASN A 416 -23.90 -34.65 -9.14
CA ASN A 416 -22.62 -33.99 -8.92
C ASN A 416 -22.52 -32.61 -9.59
N LEU A 417 -23.09 -32.42 -10.78
CA LEU A 417 -23.01 -31.14 -11.49
C LEU A 417 -23.86 -30.07 -10.79
N GLY A 418 -25.03 -30.45 -10.27
CA GLY A 418 -25.87 -29.56 -9.46
C GLY A 418 -25.16 -29.11 -8.19
N SER A 419 -24.48 -30.04 -7.50
CA SER A 419 -23.69 -29.72 -6.29
C SER A 419 -22.52 -28.77 -6.58
N PHE A 420 -21.83 -28.95 -7.72
CA PHE A 420 -20.74 -28.06 -8.14
C PHE A 420 -21.24 -26.64 -8.43
N LEU A 421 -22.30 -26.51 -9.22
CA LEU A 421 -22.87 -25.20 -9.55
C LEU A 421 -23.41 -24.51 -8.29
N GLN A 422 -23.99 -25.25 -7.36
CA GLN A 422 -24.44 -24.70 -6.08
C GLN A 422 -23.27 -24.11 -5.27
N GLY A 423 -22.11 -24.77 -5.25
CA GLY A 423 -20.89 -24.25 -4.61
C GLY A 423 -20.38 -22.98 -5.28
N LEU A 424 -20.40 -22.93 -6.61
CA LEU A 424 -20.03 -21.76 -7.40
C LEU A 424 -20.98 -20.57 -7.13
N PHE A 425 -22.29 -20.79 -7.13
CA PHE A 425 -23.26 -19.73 -6.84
C PHE A 425 -23.16 -19.23 -5.40
N ALA A 426 -22.91 -20.13 -4.45
CA ALA A 426 -22.71 -19.77 -3.05
C ALA A 426 -21.57 -18.77 -2.87
N THR A 427 -20.41 -19.02 -3.51
CA THR A 427 -19.25 -18.13 -3.42
C THR A 427 -19.44 -16.82 -4.17
N VAL A 428 -20.09 -16.85 -5.34
CA VAL A 428 -20.44 -15.63 -6.11
C VAL A 428 -21.33 -14.71 -5.27
N LEU A 429 -22.37 -15.25 -4.64
CA LEU A 429 -23.30 -14.48 -3.80
C LEU A 429 -22.68 -14.01 -2.49
N ALA A 430 -21.66 -14.73 -1.98
CA ALA A 430 -20.89 -14.33 -0.80
C ALA A 430 -19.85 -13.23 -1.10
N THR A 431 -19.44 -13.07 -2.36
CA THR A 431 -18.38 -12.13 -2.74
C THR A 431 -18.68 -10.68 -2.32
N PRO A 432 -19.91 -10.14 -2.44
CA PRO A 432 -20.22 -8.75 -2.08
C PRO A 432 -20.09 -8.46 -0.57
N CYS A 433 -20.44 -9.40 0.32
CA CYS A 433 -20.35 -9.20 1.77
C CYS A 433 -18.94 -9.46 2.32
N THR A 434 -18.14 -10.28 1.63
CA THR A 434 -16.77 -10.62 2.00
C THR A 434 -15.75 -9.63 1.42
N ALA A 435 -16.12 -8.88 0.36
CA ALA A 435 -15.25 -7.95 -0.34
C ALA A 435 -14.55 -6.89 0.53
N PRO A 436 -15.16 -6.28 1.59
CA PRO A 436 -14.44 -5.34 2.46
C PRO A 436 -13.28 -5.98 3.23
N PHE A 437 -13.46 -7.23 3.69
CA PHE A 437 -12.44 -7.96 4.45
C PHE A 437 -11.40 -8.59 3.52
N LEU A 438 -11.84 -9.11 2.37
CA LEU A 438 -10.94 -9.63 1.34
C LEU A 438 -10.14 -8.50 0.70
N GLY A 439 -10.69 -7.29 0.59
CA GLY A 439 -10.06 -6.16 -0.10
C GLY A 439 -8.72 -5.72 0.49
N THR A 440 -8.58 -5.70 1.82
CA THR A 440 -7.31 -5.38 2.50
C THR A 440 -6.28 -6.49 2.29
N ALA A 441 -6.69 -7.75 2.43
CA ALA A 441 -5.85 -8.92 2.18
C ALA A 441 -5.39 -9.00 0.71
N LEU A 442 -6.28 -8.69 -0.23
CA LEU A 442 -5.98 -8.63 -1.66
C LEU A 442 -5.04 -7.47 -2.00
N GLY A 443 -5.20 -6.30 -1.36
CA GLY A 443 -4.29 -5.16 -1.49
C GLY A 443 -2.84 -5.52 -1.13
N PHE A 444 -2.65 -6.26 -0.04
CA PHE A 444 -1.34 -6.81 0.31
C PHE A 444 -0.89 -7.90 -0.68
N ALA A 445 -1.79 -8.80 -1.11
CA ALA A 445 -1.46 -9.84 -2.08
C ALA A 445 -0.96 -9.28 -3.42
N PHE A 446 -1.40 -8.09 -3.83
CA PHE A 446 -0.90 -7.42 -5.04
C PHE A 446 0.59 -7.06 -4.98
N THR A 447 1.21 -6.92 -3.80
CA THR A 447 2.67 -6.69 -3.71
C THR A 447 3.48 -7.99 -3.76
N GLN A 448 2.82 -9.16 -3.70
CA GLN A 448 3.46 -10.47 -3.61
C GLN A 448 3.64 -11.18 -4.95
N SER A 449 4.43 -12.25 -4.97
CA SER A 449 4.65 -13.07 -6.18
C SER A 449 3.38 -13.85 -6.59
N PRO A 450 3.20 -14.21 -7.88
CA PRO A 450 2.02 -14.95 -8.35
C PRO A 450 1.78 -16.28 -7.62
N ILE A 451 2.85 -16.94 -7.18
CA ILE A 451 2.80 -18.20 -6.44
C ILE A 451 2.19 -18.00 -5.05
N ILE A 452 2.52 -16.89 -4.37
CA ILE A 452 1.99 -16.55 -3.05
C ILE A 452 0.51 -16.15 -3.15
N ILE A 453 0.12 -15.43 -4.20
CA ILE A 453 -1.29 -15.11 -4.47
C ILE A 453 -2.09 -16.40 -4.60
N LEU A 454 -1.64 -17.32 -5.46
CA LEU A 454 -2.35 -18.56 -5.72
C LEU A 454 -2.45 -19.45 -4.46
N SER A 455 -1.37 -19.56 -3.69
CA SER A 455 -1.38 -20.34 -2.45
C SER A 455 -2.31 -19.75 -1.39
N MET A 456 -2.41 -18.42 -1.30
CA MET A 456 -3.32 -17.75 -0.38
C MET A 456 -4.79 -17.95 -0.76
N PHE A 457 -5.13 -17.84 -2.04
CA PHE A 457 -6.49 -18.12 -2.53
C PHE A 457 -6.89 -19.59 -2.30
N VAL A 458 -5.96 -20.52 -2.47
CA VAL A 458 -6.15 -21.94 -2.13
C VAL A 458 -6.40 -22.12 -0.63
N ALA A 459 -5.65 -21.44 0.23
CA ALA A 459 -5.84 -21.52 1.68
C ALA A 459 -7.21 -20.97 2.11
N VAL A 460 -7.64 -19.83 1.55
CA VAL A 460 -8.98 -19.26 1.81
C VAL A 460 -10.08 -20.20 1.32
N ALA A 461 -9.95 -20.76 0.10
CA ALA A 461 -10.90 -21.73 -0.43
C ALA A 461 -10.99 -22.98 0.47
N ALA A 462 -9.85 -23.50 0.92
CA ALA A 462 -9.78 -24.62 1.85
C ALA A 462 -10.51 -24.31 3.16
N GLY A 463 -10.27 -23.14 3.76
CA GLY A 463 -10.93 -22.68 4.98
C GLY A 463 -12.46 -22.56 4.81
N MET A 464 -12.90 -21.98 3.71
CA MET A 464 -14.33 -21.84 3.41
C MET A 464 -14.99 -23.22 3.18
N SER A 465 -14.27 -24.15 2.54
CA SER A 465 -14.77 -25.48 2.23
C SER A 465 -14.77 -26.47 3.41
N ALA A 466 -14.02 -26.19 4.48
CA ALA A 466 -13.81 -27.09 5.60
C ALA A 466 -15.08 -27.62 6.30
N PRO A 467 -16.21 -26.87 6.37
CA PRO A 467 -17.45 -27.38 6.97
C PRO A 467 -18.23 -28.41 6.12
N TYR A 468 -17.91 -28.57 4.84
CA TYR A 468 -18.64 -29.40 3.87
C TYR A 468 -17.86 -30.65 3.48
#